data_AF-B9ENB7-F1
#
_entry.id   AF-B9ENB7-F1
#
_cell.length_a   1.000
_cell.length_b   1.000
_cell.length_c   1.000
_cell.angle_alpha   90.00
_cell.angle_beta   90.00
_cell.angle_gamma   90.00
#
_symmetry.space_group_name_H-M   'P 1'
#
loop_
_entity.id
_entity.type
_entity.pdbx_description
1 polymer ?
#
loop_
_entity_poly.entity_id
_entity_poly.type
_entity_poly.pdbx_seq_one_letter_code
_entity_poly.pdbx_strand_id
1 'polypeptide(L)'
;MSCEESYLAIRRYLTDEREPYAPGTHGNTKRKIRKAAACYVVRNGTLYYQRRQKGLDEFTELEVVLQAGRRKELIVESHIVAGEEHLNQHHTWESISQKYWWRGKILFYS
;
A
#
# COMPACT_ATOMS: atom_id res chain seq x y z
N MET A 1 -2.63 6.81 -15.60
CA MET A 1 -2.79 6.90 -14.14
C MET A 1 -1.64 6.18 -13.49
N SER A 2 -0.79 6.92 -12.78
CA SER A 2 0.32 6.36 -12.03
C SER A 2 -0.20 5.56 -10.82
N CYS A 3 0.69 4.77 -10.20
CA CYS A 3 0.33 4.06 -8.97
C CYS A 3 0.02 5.04 -7.83
N GLU A 4 0.71 6.18 -7.78
CA GLU A 4 0.52 7.22 -6.77
C GLU A 4 -0.84 7.92 -6.91
N GLU A 5 -1.21 8.31 -8.12
CA GLU A 5 -2.53 8.90 -8.41
C GLU A 5 -3.67 7.94 -8.03
N SER A 6 -3.46 6.64 -8.24
CA SER A 6 -4.44 5.61 -7.86
C SER A 6 -4.65 5.58 -6.34
N TYR A 7 -3.58 5.66 -5.56
CA TYR A 7 -3.66 5.65 -4.11
C TYR A 7 -4.25 6.94 -3.53
N LEU A 8 -3.90 8.09 -4.11
CA LEU A 8 -4.49 9.37 -3.71
C LEU A 8 -6.01 9.37 -3.98
N ALA A 9 -6.43 8.81 -5.11
CA ALA A 9 -7.85 8.67 -5.44
C ALA A 9 -8.58 7.73 -4.46
N ILE A 10 -7.97 6.61 -4.06
CA ILE A 10 -8.54 5.69 -3.05
C ILE A 10 -8.61 6.38 -1.69
N ARG A 11 -7.55 7.07 -1.27
CA ARG A 11 -7.54 7.81 0.01
C ARG A 11 -8.63 8.88 0.04
N ARG A 12 -8.79 9.66 -1.04
CA ARG A 12 -9.88 10.64 -1.16
C ARG A 12 -11.24 9.97 -1.08
N TYR A 13 -11.45 8.89 -1.82
CA TYR A 13 -12.70 8.12 -1.80
C TYR A 13 -13.09 7.64 -0.39
N LEU A 14 -12.10 7.25 0.43
CA LEU A 14 -12.32 6.75 1.79
C LEU A 14 -12.45 7.85 2.86
N THR A 15 -12.08 9.09 2.55
CA THR A 15 -12.04 10.20 3.54
C THR A 15 -13.05 11.31 3.25
N ASP A 16 -13.41 11.50 1.98
CA ASP A 16 -14.31 12.55 1.53
C ASP A 16 -15.65 11.93 1.09
N GLU A 17 -16.60 11.85 2.01
CA GLU A 17 -17.93 11.31 1.75
C GLU A 17 -18.76 12.19 0.81
N ARG A 18 -18.48 13.50 0.77
CA ARG A 18 -19.23 14.48 -0.05
C ARG A 18 -18.72 14.50 -1.48
N GLU A 19 -17.41 14.46 -1.67
CA GLU A 19 -16.74 14.46 -2.97
C GLU A 19 -15.70 13.33 -3.12
N PRO A 20 -16.16 12.07 -3.14
CA PRO A 20 -15.28 10.89 -3.14
C PRO A 20 -14.48 10.70 -4.44
N TYR A 21 -14.73 11.50 -5.47
CA TYR A 21 -14.04 11.45 -6.75
C TYR A 21 -13.57 12.85 -7.16
N ALA A 22 -12.37 12.94 -7.71
CA ALA A 22 -11.89 14.20 -8.28
C ALA A 22 -12.81 14.67 -9.44
N PRO A 23 -12.96 15.98 -9.66
CA PRO A 23 -13.68 16.52 -10.81
C PRO A 23 -13.17 15.91 -12.13
N GLY A 24 -14.08 15.54 -13.02
CA GLY A 24 -13.72 14.89 -14.30
C GLY A 24 -13.42 13.38 -14.22
N THR A 25 -13.59 12.73 -13.05
CA THR A 25 -13.39 11.28 -12.95
C THR A 25 -14.46 10.51 -13.75
N HIS A 26 -14.05 9.83 -14.82
CA HIS A 26 -14.95 9.00 -15.65
C HIS A 26 -15.46 7.74 -14.92
N GLY A 27 -16.62 7.22 -15.35
CA GLY A 27 -17.30 6.08 -14.71
C GLY A 27 -16.45 4.81 -14.56
N ASN A 28 -15.60 4.48 -15.56
CA ASN A 28 -14.69 3.34 -15.47
C ASN A 28 -13.65 3.53 -14.35
N THR A 29 -13.10 4.74 -14.21
CA THR A 29 -12.17 5.08 -13.13
C THR A 29 -12.85 5.01 -11.78
N LYS A 30 -14.07 5.54 -11.64
CA LYS A 30 -14.88 5.42 -10.42
C LYS A 30 -15.06 3.95 -10.01
N ARG A 31 -15.39 3.07 -10.97
CA ARG A 31 -15.52 1.61 -10.73
C ARG A 31 -14.21 1.00 -10.22
N LYS A 32 -13.07 1.35 -10.83
CA LYS A 32 -11.75 0.86 -10.39
C LYS A 32 -11.40 1.32 -8.98
N ILE A 33 -11.67 2.60 -8.65
CA ILE A 33 -11.45 3.15 -7.31
C ILE A 33 -12.31 2.42 -6.28
N ARG A 34 -13.64 2.29 -6.51
CA ARG A 34 -14.53 1.56 -5.60
C ARG A 34 -14.08 0.13 -5.35
N LYS A 35 -13.74 -0.59 -6.43
CA LYS A 35 -13.26 -1.98 -6.33
C LYS A 35 -11.97 -2.07 -5.53
N ALA A 36 -11.04 -1.15 -5.74
CA ALA A 36 -9.79 -1.12 -4.99
C ALA A 36 -10.03 -0.78 -3.51
N ALA A 37 -10.81 0.28 -3.23
CA ALA A 37 -11.09 0.80 -1.90
C ALA A 37 -11.67 -0.23 -0.94
N ALA A 38 -12.35 -1.27 -1.43
CA ALA A 38 -12.82 -2.39 -0.62
C ALA A 38 -11.70 -3.15 0.13
N CYS A 39 -10.44 -3.03 -0.33
CA CYS A 39 -9.28 -3.63 0.32
C CYS A 39 -8.42 -2.61 1.09
N TYR A 40 -8.87 -1.37 1.26
CA TYR A 40 -8.10 -0.34 1.94
C TYR A 40 -8.92 0.35 3.02
N VAL A 41 -8.21 0.83 4.04
CA VAL A 41 -8.77 1.65 5.13
C VAL A 41 -7.88 2.85 5.38
N VAL A 42 -8.45 3.94 5.87
CA VAL A 42 -7.67 5.11 6.29
C VAL A 42 -7.71 5.20 7.82
N ARG A 43 -6.54 5.25 8.45
CA ARG A 43 -6.40 5.47 9.89
C ARG A 43 -5.51 6.68 10.09
N ASN A 44 -5.98 7.69 10.83
CA ASN A 44 -5.24 8.91 11.12
C ASN A 44 -4.64 9.61 9.87
N GLY A 45 -5.35 9.56 8.73
CA GLY A 45 -4.87 10.13 7.46
C GLY A 45 -3.89 9.26 6.66
N THR A 46 -3.45 8.13 7.22
CA THR A 46 -2.60 7.14 6.57
C THR A 46 -3.44 6.04 5.93
N LEU A 47 -3.10 5.67 4.69
CA LEU A 47 -3.79 4.61 3.95
C LEU A 47 -3.17 3.26 4.30
N TYR A 48 -3.99 2.28 4.65
CA TYR A 48 -3.59 0.91 4.94
C TYR A 48 -4.28 -0.05 3.96
N TYR A 49 -3.56 -1.08 3.55
CA TYR A 49 -4.07 -2.19 2.77
C TYR A 49 -4.44 -3.34 3.70
N GLN A 50 -5.68 -3.80 3.60
CA GLN A 50 -6.17 -4.95 4.35
C GLN A 50 -5.90 -6.22 3.55
N ARG A 51 -4.86 -6.93 3.97
CA ARG A 51 -4.55 -8.26 3.44
C ARG A 51 -5.31 -9.30 4.24
N ARG A 52 -6.23 -10.02 3.60
CA ARG A 52 -6.86 -11.20 4.21
C ARG A 52 -5.86 -12.34 4.26
N GLN A 53 -5.64 -12.91 5.44
CA GLN A 53 -4.86 -14.13 5.57
C GLN A 53 -5.74 -15.33 5.22
N LYS A 54 -5.23 -16.24 4.40
CA LYS A 54 -5.99 -17.41 3.97
C LYS A 54 -6.18 -18.34 5.18
N GLY A 55 -7.43 -18.49 5.64
CA GLY A 55 -7.78 -19.36 6.76
C GLY A 55 -7.95 -18.65 8.11
N LEU A 56 -7.77 -17.32 8.17
CA LEU A 56 -8.07 -16.51 9.35
C LEU A 56 -9.09 -15.44 8.97
N ASP A 57 -10.02 -15.14 9.88
CA ASP A 57 -10.94 -13.99 9.74
C ASP A 57 -10.29 -12.66 10.14
N GLU A 58 -8.98 -12.69 10.42
CA GLU A 58 -8.19 -11.51 10.71
C GLU A 58 -7.58 -10.90 9.44
N PHE A 59 -7.60 -9.57 9.39
CA PHE A 59 -6.95 -8.79 8.36
C PHE A 59 -5.64 -8.24 8.91
N THR A 60 -4.56 -8.39 8.15
CA THR A 60 -3.33 -7.66 8.41
C THR A 60 -3.42 -6.30 7.70
N GLU A 61 -3.28 -5.22 8.47
CA GLU A 61 -3.23 -3.85 7.94
C GLU A 61 -1.77 -3.51 7.59
N LEU A 62 -1.51 -3.27 6.30
CA LEU A 62 -0.19 -2.90 5.78
C LEU A 62 -0.19 -1.43 5.37
N GLU A 63 0.73 -0.64 5.91
CA GLU A 63 0.82 0.78 5.57
C GLU A 63 1.17 0.99 4.09
N VAL A 64 0.36 1.78 3.39
CA VAL A 64 0.56 2.03 1.96
C VAL A 64 1.58 3.14 1.73
N VAL A 65 2.71 2.78 1.13
CA VAL A 65 3.79 3.73 0.87
C VAL A 65 3.58 4.41 -0.48
N LEU A 66 3.08 5.64 -0.43
CA LEU A 66 2.72 6.44 -1.61
C LEU A 66 3.95 6.87 -2.41
N GLN A 67 4.92 7.46 -1.71
CA GLN A 67 6.06 8.15 -2.31
C GLN A 67 7.19 7.17 -2.67
N ALA A 68 7.73 7.31 -3.89
CA ALA A 68 8.88 6.51 -4.33
C ALA A 68 10.14 6.74 -3.47
N GLY A 69 10.34 7.97 -2.97
CA GLY A 69 11.43 8.29 -2.04
C GLY A 69 11.35 7.48 -0.75
N ARG A 70 10.19 7.49 -0.08
CA ARG A 70 9.96 6.71 1.14
C ARG A 70 10.12 5.21 0.92
N ARG A 71 9.76 4.67 -0.25
CA ARG A 71 10.02 3.25 -0.57
C ARG A 71 11.51 2.93 -0.58
N LYS A 72 12.35 3.81 -1.12
CA LYS A 72 13.82 3.63 -1.12
C LYS A 72 14.38 3.69 0.30
N GLU A 73 13.94 4.66 1.10
CA GLU A 73 14.33 4.76 2.51
C GLU A 73 14.00 3.50 3.28
N LEU A 74 12.77 2.99 3.16
CA LEU A 74 12.35 1.76 3.85
C LEU A 74 13.16 0.53 3.44
N ILE A 75 13.57 0.44 2.17
CA ILE A 75 14.44 -0.64 1.69
C ILE A 75 15.82 -0.52 2.33
N VAL A 76 16.39 0.68 2.38
CA VAL A 76 17.70 0.93 3.00
C VAL A 76 17.65 0.70 4.51
N GLU A 77 16.64 1.23 5.21
CA GLU A 77 16.42 1.05 6.65
C GLU A 77 16.27 -0.45 7.00
N SER A 78 15.51 -1.21 6.20
CA SER A 78 15.30 -2.64 6.46
C SER A 78 16.49 -3.51 6.05
N HIS A 79 17.38 -2.99 5.21
CA HIS A 79 18.63 -3.65 4.86
C HIS A 79 19.71 -3.45 5.95
N ILE A 80 19.60 -2.39 6.75
CA ILE A 80 20.56 -2.01 7.79
C ILE A 80 19.88 -2.20 9.17
N VAL A 81 19.68 -3.43 9.61
CA VAL A 81 19.29 -3.69 11.00
C VAL A 81 20.54 -3.72 11.88
N ALA A 82 20.49 -2.98 12.98
CA ALA A 82 21.55 -2.84 13.98
C ALA A 82 21.90 -4.21 14.61
N GLY A 83 23.03 -4.79 14.19
CA GLY A 83 23.57 -6.03 14.76
C GLY A 83 23.95 -7.06 13.69
N GLU A 84 25.04 -6.79 12.96
CA GLU A 84 25.96 -7.77 12.36
C GLU A 84 25.48 -8.86 11.38
N GLU A 85 24.28 -8.81 10.80
CA GLU A 85 23.97 -9.67 9.63
C GLU A 85 23.34 -8.89 8.47
N HIS A 86 24.05 -8.84 7.34
CA HIS A 86 23.47 -8.42 6.07
C HIS A 86 22.31 -9.36 5.71
N LEU A 87 21.09 -8.92 5.93
CA LEU A 87 19.91 -9.67 5.52
C LEU A 87 19.92 -9.85 4.00
N ASN A 88 19.90 -11.11 3.55
CA ASN A 88 19.71 -11.45 2.14
C ASN A 88 18.44 -10.74 1.63
N GLN A 89 18.38 -10.40 0.34
CA GLN A 89 17.29 -9.60 -0.23
C GLN A 89 15.90 -10.15 0.15
N HIS A 90 15.78 -11.47 0.30
CA HIS A 90 14.59 -12.16 0.76
C HIS A 90 14.09 -11.73 2.14
N HIS A 91 14.96 -11.70 3.16
CA HIS A 91 14.57 -11.31 4.52
C HIS A 91 14.24 -9.81 4.61
N THR A 92 14.94 -8.97 3.84
CA THR A 92 14.60 -7.54 3.73
C THR A 92 13.18 -7.38 3.19
N TRP A 93 12.84 -8.10 2.12
CA TRP A 93 11.50 -8.04 1.53
C TRP A 93 10.41 -8.62 2.42
N GLU A 94 10.70 -9.73 3.10
CA GLU A 94 9.77 -10.36 4.04
C GLU A 94 9.41 -9.37 5.17
N SER A 95 10.40 -8.77 5.82
CA SER A 95 10.22 -7.76 6.87
C SER A 95 9.39 -6.57 6.39
N ILE A 96 9.73 -6.01 5.22
CA ILE A 96 8.97 -4.89 4.63
C ILE A 96 7.54 -5.33 4.24
N SER A 97 7.32 -6.58 3.81
CA SER A 97 6.00 -7.08 3.40
C SER A 97 5.04 -7.31 4.56
N GLN A 98 5.56 -7.51 5.77
CA GLN A 98 4.77 -7.66 6.99
C GLN A 98 4.19 -6.33 7.49
N LYS A 99 4.79 -5.19 7.12
CA LYS A 99 4.41 -3.86 7.63
C LYS A 99 3.92 -2.89 6.54
N TYR A 100 4.44 -2.99 5.33
CA TYR A 100 4.22 -2.00 4.27
C TYR A 100 3.68 -2.61 2.96
N TRP A 101 2.94 -1.81 2.19
CA TRP A 101 2.34 -2.20 0.91
C TRP A 101 2.53 -1.14 -0.18
N TRP A 102 2.79 -1.57 -1.42
CA TRP A 102 2.67 -0.74 -2.62
C TRP A 102 2.57 -1.62 -3.88
N ARG A 103 2.05 -1.06 -4.96
CA ARG A 103 1.84 -1.76 -6.23
C ARG A 103 3.19 -2.02 -6.92
N GLY A 104 3.40 -3.27 -7.36
CA GLY A 104 4.66 -3.72 -7.98
C GLY A 104 5.59 -4.52 -7.07
N LYS A 105 5.25 -4.70 -5.79
CA LYS A 105 6.06 -5.45 -4.82
C LYS A 105 6.15 -6.97 -5.08
N ILE A 106 5.25 -7.53 -5.90
CA ILE A 106 5.15 -8.97 -6.17
C ILE A 106 6.01 -9.44 -7.36
N LEU A 107 6.47 -8.55 -8.24
CA LEU A 107 7.13 -8.95 -9.50
C LEU A 107 8.59 -9.42 -9.36
N PHE A 108 9.16 -9.45 -8.15
CA PHE A 108 10.53 -9.93 -7.94
C PHE A 108 10.61 -11.40 -7.48
N TYR A 109 9.46 -12.10 -7.42
CA TYR A 109 9.36 -13.51 -7.00
C TYR A 109 8.50 -14.37 -7.96
N SER A 110 8.37 -13.97 -9.23
CA SER A 110 7.65 -14.73 -10.26
C SER A 110 8.55 -15.09 -11.43
#